data_AF-A0A3C0HS01-F1
#
_entry.id   AF-A0A3C0HS01-F1
#
_cell.length_a   1.000
_cell.length_b   1.000
_cell.length_c   1.000
_cell.angle_alpha   90.00
_cell.angle_beta   90.00
_cell.angle_gamma   90.00
#
_symmetry.space_group_name_H-M   'P 1'
#
loop_
_entity.id
_entity.type
_entity.pdbx_description
1 polymer ?
#
loop_
_entity_poly.entity_id
_entity_poly.type
_entity_poly.pdbx_seq_one_letter_code
_entity_poly.pdbx_strand_id
1 'polypeptide(L)' 'QVPHAALRLHVMGERGAKGEDATPSDIAEMGRLAAEGVTAGFLGFTTSRTQNHKTSLGEPTPTL' A
#
# COMPACT_ATOMS: atom_id res chain seq x y z
N GLN A 1 3.29 -9.21 8.13
CA GLN A 1 2.10 -8.52 7.60
C GLN A 1 2.48 -7.91 6.26
N VAL A 2 1.53 -7.81 5.32
CA VAL A 2 1.69 -7.14 4.03
C VAL A 2 0.85 -5.85 4.07
N PRO A 3 1.44 -4.67 4.38
CA PRO A 3 0.68 -3.44 4.55
C PRO A 3 0.31 -2.82 3.20
N HIS A 4 -0.97 -2.50 2.99
CA HIS A 4 -1.45 -1.89 1.75
C HIS A 4 -0.75 -0.57 1.41
N ALA A 5 -0.54 0.31 2.39
CA ALA A 5 0.10 1.61 2.15
C ALA A 5 1.55 1.47 1.66
N ALA A 6 2.30 0.50 2.21
CA ALA A 6 3.67 0.21 1.77
C ALA A 6 3.68 -0.35 0.33
N LEU A 7 2.73 -1.24 0.01
CA LEU A 7 2.57 -1.78 -1.35
C LEU A 7 2.24 -0.69 -2.37
N ARG A 8 1.31 0.22 -2.05
CA ARG A 8 1.00 1.35 -2.95
C ARG A 8 2.22 2.21 -3.20
N LEU A 9 2.96 2.57 -2.15
CA LEU A 9 4.17 3.39 -2.31
C LEU A 9 5.23 2.67 -3.15
N HIS A 10 5.40 1.35 -2.95
CA HIS A 10 6.37 0.57 -3.69
C HIS A 10 6.02 0.42 -5.18
N VAL A 11 4.76 0.09 -5.49
CA VAL A 11 4.32 -0.18 -6.87
C VAL A 11 4.05 1.11 -7.65
N MET A 12 3.40 2.08 -7.02
CA MET A 12 2.91 3.30 -7.69
C MET A 12 3.83 4.51 -7.52
N GLY A 13 4.83 4.43 -6.63
CA GLY A 13 5.73 5.53 -6.31
C GLY A 13 4.99 6.76 -5.81
N GLU A 14 5.30 7.92 -6.40
CA GLU A 14 4.73 9.21 -5.99
C GLU A 14 3.22 9.30 -6.22
N ARG A 15 2.66 8.59 -7.22
CA ARG A 15 1.20 8.51 -7.41
C ARG A 15 0.54 7.82 -6.21
N GLY A 16 1.19 6.76 -5.71
CA GLY A 16 0.79 6.08 -4.49
C GLY A 16 0.83 7.00 -3.27
N ALA A 17 1.91 7.79 -3.16
CA ALA A 17 2.10 8.80 -2.10
C ALA A 17 1.04 9.93 -2.14
N LYS A 18 0.52 10.27 -3.32
CA LYS A 18 -0.50 11.30 -3.54
C LYS A 18 -1.93 10.79 -3.43
N GLY A 19 -2.13 9.48 -3.28
CA GLY A 19 -3.47 8.89 -3.20
C GLY A 19 -4.21 8.83 -4.53
N GLU A 20 -3.51 8.89 -5.67
CA GLU A 20 -4.13 8.71 -6.98
C GLU A 20 -4.73 7.31 -7.12
N ASP A 21 -5.72 7.13 -8.00
CA ASP A 21 -6.32 5.82 -8.25
C ASP A 21 -5.31 4.83 -8.84
N ALA A 22 -5.37 3.59 -8.34
CA ALA A 22 -4.56 2.50 -8.87
C ALA A 22 -5.13 2.06 -10.23
N THR A 23 -4.26 1.94 -11.23
CA THR A 23 -4.60 1.36 -12.52
C THR A 23 -4.73 -0.16 -12.40
N PRO A 24 -5.34 -0.84 -13.38
CA PRO A 24 -5.38 -2.31 -13.40
C PRO A 24 -3.99 -2.97 -13.30
N SER A 25 -2.95 -2.33 -13.85
CA SER A 25 -1.57 -2.84 -13.77
C SER A 25 -1.01 -2.72 -12.36
N ASP A 26 -1.26 -1.60 -11.67
CA ASP A 26 -0.82 -1.41 -10.28
C ASP A 26 -1.47 -2.46 -9.37
N ILE A 27 -2.77 -2.70 -9.57
CA ILE A 27 -3.53 -3.69 -8.79
C ILE A 27 -2.98 -5.11 -9.02
N ALA A 28 -2.70 -5.46 -10.28
CA ALA A 28 -2.12 -6.76 -10.61
C ALA A 28 -0.76 -6.97 -9.93
N GLU A 29 0.12 -5.96 -9.97
CA GLU A 29 1.45 -6.06 -9.36
C GLU A 29 1.39 -6.06 -7.83
N MET A 30 0.57 -5.21 -7.22
CA MET A 30 0.34 -5.26 -5.76
C MET A 30 -0.23 -6.62 -5.34
N GLY A 31 -1.14 -7.20 -6.12
CA GLY A 31 -1.69 -8.53 -5.89
C GLY A 31 -0.63 -9.63 -5.96
N ARG A 32 0.27 -9.57 -6.95
CA ARG A 32 1.39 -10.49 -7.11
C ARG A 32 2.31 -10.46 -5.88
N LEU A 33 2.72 -9.26 -5.46
CA LEU A 33 3.58 -9.07 -4.28
C LEU A 33 2.89 -9.48 -2.98
N ALA A 34 1.58 -9.23 -2.84
CA ALA A 34 0.82 -9.65 -1.68
C ALA A 34 0.74 -11.18 -1.57
N ALA A 35 0.51 -11.87 -2.69
CA ALA A 35 0.52 -13.33 -2.74
C ALA A 35 1.90 -13.88 -2.38
N GLU A 36 2.97 -13.30 -2.94
CA GLU A 36 4.35 -13.67 -2.63
C GLU A 36 4.66 -13.52 -1.14
N GLY A 37 4.27 -12.41 -0.53
CA GLY A 37 4.45 -12.19 0.91
C GLY A 37 3.75 -13.24 1.77
N VAL A 38 2.51 -13.61 1.43
CA VAL A 38 1.79 -14.68 2.14
C VAL A 38 2.50 -16.02 1.97
N THR A 39 2.92 -16.37 0.75
CA THR A 39 3.70 -17.60 0.49
C THR A 39 5.02 -17.62 1.26
N ALA A 40 5.66 -16.46 1.46
CA ALA A 40 6.86 -16.31 2.26
C ALA A 40 6.63 -16.38 3.79
N GLY A 41 5.39 -16.64 4.24
CA GLY A 41 5.04 -16.82 5.66
C GLY A 41 4.48 -15.58 6.36
N PHE A 42 4.12 -14.54 5.61
CA PHE A 42 3.50 -13.36 6.21
C PHE A 42 2.06 -13.70 6.62
N LEU A 43 1.70 -13.35 7.86
CA LEU A 43 0.40 -13.71 8.45
C LEU A 43 -0.84 -13.14 7.75
N GLY A 44 -0.69 -12.16 6.86
CA GLY A 44 -1.82 -11.59 6.13
C GLY A 44 -1.60 -10.17 5.65
N PHE A 45 -2.61 -9.66 4.95
CA PHE A 45 -2.69 -8.33 4.36
C PHE A 45 -3.47 -7.37 5.24
N THR A 46 -3.01 -6.14 5.38
CA THR A 46 -3.66 -5.13 6.24
C THR A 46 -3.98 -3.85 5.47
N THR A 47 -5.11 -3.24 5.81
CA THR A 47 -5.60 -1.99 5.21
C THR A 47 -5.98 -0.98 6.30
N SER A 48 -5.99 0.30 5.95
CA SER A 48 -6.52 1.36 6.79
C SER A 48 -7.17 2.41 5.90
N ARG A 49 -8.29 2.97 6.36
CA ARG A 49 -8.95 4.17 5.80
C ARG A 49 -9.04 5.30 6.82
N THR A 50 -8.19 5.28 7.84
CA THR A 50 -8.18 6.30 8.90
C THR A 50 -7.22 7.44 8.55
N GLN A 51 -7.47 8.63 9.10
CA GLN A 51 -6.58 9.80 8.97
C GLN A 51 -5.48 9.85 10.05
N ASN A 52 -5.30 8.77 10.82
CA ASN A 52 -4.42 8.77 11.98
C ASN A 52 -2.94 8.54 11.61
N HIS A 53 -2.68 7.95 10.45
CA HIS A 53 -1.32 7.69 9.99
C HIS A 53 -0.73 8.95 9.37
N LYS A 54 0.48 9.30 9.81
CA LYS A 54 1.23 10.46 9.33
C LYS A 54 2.62 10.05 8.88
N THR A 55 3.15 10.77 7.89
CA THR A 55 4.54 10.69 7.47
C THR A 55 5.46 11.26 8.54
N SER A 56 6.78 11.11 8.38
CA SER A 56 7.77 11.74 9.25
C SER A 56 7.71 13.27 9.23
N LEU A 57 7.10 13.87 8.20
CA LEU A 57 6.86 15.31 8.07
C LEU A 57 5.56 15.75 8.74
N GLY A 58 4.79 14.81 9.32
CA GLY A 58 3.52 15.09 9.99
C GLY A 58 2.31 15.17 9.05
N GLU A 59 2.51 14.98 7.75
CA GLU A 59 1.44 14.97 6.74
C GLU A 59 0.66 13.66 6.78
N PRO A 60 -0.66 13.65 6.56
CA PRO A 60 -1.43 12.41 6.47
C PRO A 60 -0.88 11.49 5.37
N THR A 61 -0.79 10.19 5.63
CA THR A 61 -0.54 9.22 4.56
C THR A 61 -1.76 9.12 3.64
N PRO A 62 -1.58 8.79 2.35
CA PRO A 62 -2.65 8.68 1.35
C PRO A 62 -3.47 7.40 1.53
N THR A 63 -4.14 7.27 2.67
CA THR A 63 -4.92 6.10 3.06
C THR A 63 -6.43 6.33 2.96
N LEU A 64 -6.87 7.52 2.53
CA LEU A 64 -8.27 7.83 2.22
C LEU A 64 -8.52 7.76 0.71
#